data_AF-A0A3D2A7N4-F1
#
_entry.id   AF-A0A3D2A7N4-F1
#
_cell.length_a   1.000
_cell.length_b   1.000
_cell.length_c   1.000
_cell.angle_alpha   90.00
_cell.angle_beta   90.00
_cell.angle_gamma   90.00
#
_symmetry.space_group_name_H-M   'P 1'
#
loop_
_entity.id
_entity.type
_entity.pdbx_description
1 polymer ?
#
loop_
_entity_poly.entity_id
_entity_poly.type
_entity_poly.pdbx_seq_one_letter_code
_entity_poly.pdbx_strand_id
1 'polypeptide(L)'
;MNNRNRAGVIAAIIGIIFFMAMFNSGSPTPIVNWPVETYMGMAFTIGWLSSVPNWLAYVLAALVLILLVIGLYKIGGWIYGLLARTR
;
A
#
# COMPACT_ATOMS: atom_id res chain seq x y z
N MET A 1 19.52 11.02 6.58
CA MET A 1 18.53 9.94 6.74
C MET A 1 19.23 8.66 7.22
N ASN A 2 18.87 8.13 8.39
CA ASN A 2 19.48 6.93 8.99
C ASN A 2 19.09 5.64 8.22
N ASN A 3 19.91 4.59 8.30
CA ASN A 3 19.71 3.31 7.61
C ASN A 3 18.39 2.63 7.96
N ARG A 4 17.92 2.75 9.21
CA ARG A 4 16.59 2.26 9.62
C ARG A 4 15.45 2.95 8.87
N ASN A 5 15.54 4.26 8.66
CA ASN A 5 14.54 5.01 7.90
C ASN A 5 14.63 4.66 6.41
N ARG A 6 15.84 4.49 5.86
CA ARG A 6 16.04 4.02 4.48
C ARG A 6 15.39 2.64 4.26
N ALA A 7 15.60 1.70 5.17
CA ALA A 7 14.99 0.37 5.10
C ALA A 7 13.44 0.44 5.16
N GLY A 8 12.89 1.31 6.02
CA GLY A 8 11.46 1.58 6.06
C GLY A 8 10.93 2.11 4.72
N VAL A 9 11.60 3.11 4.11
CA VAL A 9 11.19 3.66 2.81
C VAL A 9 11.25 2.60 1.72
N ILE A 10 12.33 1.82 1.66
CA ILE A 10 12.48 0.74 0.67
C ILE A 10 11.36 -0.30 0.83
N ALA A 11 11.06 -0.73 2.06
CA ALA A 11 9.98 -1.66 2.32
C ALA A 11 8.60 -1.10 1.93
N ALA A 12 8.35 0.19 2.17
CA ALA A 12 7.11 0.84 1.75
C ALA A 12 6.97 0.88 0.22
N ILE A 13 8.04 1.22 -0.50
CA ILE A 13 8.06 1.25 -1.97
C ILE A 13 7.84 -0.15 -2.54
N ILE A 14 8.58 -1.15 -2.07
CA ILE A 14 8.41 -2.53 -2.56
C ILE A 14 7.02 -3.05 -2.22
N GLY A 15 6.53 -2.80 -1.00
CA GLY A 15 5.24 -3.27 -0.57
C GLY A 15 4.07 -2.63 -1.32
N ILE A 16 4.13 -1.33 -1.66
CA ILE A 16 3.08 -0.71 -2.48
C ILE A 16 3.11 -1.22 -3.93
N ILE A 17 4.30 -1.43 -4.51
CA ILE A 17 4.44 -2.03 -5.85
C ILE A 17 3.86 -3.44 -5.86
N PHE A 18 4.19 -4.25 -4.85
CA PHE A 18 3.66 -5.61 -4.71
C PHE A 18 2.14 -5.61 -4.53
N PHE A 19 1.62 -4.71 -3.70
CA PHE A 19 0.17 -4.55 -3.52
C PHE A 19 -0.53 -4.19 -4.82
N MET A 20 -0.03 -3.20 -5.58
CA MET A 20 -0.56 -2.82 -6.88
C MET A 20 -0.49 -3.99 -7.89
N ALA A 21 0.60 -4.74 -7.91
CA ALA A 21 0.77 -5.89 -8.79
C ALA A 21 -0.22 -7.03 -8.48
N MET A 22 -0.46 -7.32 -7.19
CA MET A 22 -1.50 -8.28 -6.80
C MET A 22 -2.89 -7.80 -7.22
N PHE A 23 -3.20 -6.53 -6.91
CA PHE A 23 -4.53 -5.97 -7.13
C PHE A 23 -4.89 -5.83 -8.62
N ASN A 24 -3.88 -5.57 -9.47
CA ASN A 24 -4.04 -5.49 -10.93
C ASN A 24 -3.59 -6.76 -11.65
N SER A 25 -3.38 -7.88 -10.95
CA SER A 25 -2.95 -9.12 -11.60
C SER A 25 -3.97 -9.59 -12.65
N GLY A 26 -3.49 -9.85 -13.86
CA GLY A 26 -4.35 -10.21 -15.00
C GLY A 26 -5.11 -9.05 -15.64
N SER A 27 -4.93 -7.81 -15.15
CA SER A 27 -5.49 -6.61 -15.78
C SER A 27 -4.73 -6.27 -17.07
N PRO A 28 -5.44 -5.90 -18.16
CA PRO A 28 -4.81 -5.35 -19.37
C PRO A 28 -4.31 -3.91 -19.18
N THR A 29 -4.61 -3.28 -18.03
CA THR A 29 -4.28 -1.88 -17.78
C THR A 29 -2.75 -1.67 -17.70
N PRO A 30 -2.19 -0.67 -18.41
CA PRO A 30 -0.77 -0.36 -18.34
C PRO A 30 -0.30 -0.05 -16.90
N ILE A 31 0.93 -0.46 -16.56
CA ILE A 31 1.52 -0.27 -15.22
C ILE A 31 1.48 1.18 -14.74
N VAL A 32 1.61 2.14 -15.67
CA VAL A 32 1.56 3.58 -15.36
C VAL A 32 0.21 4.00 -14.76
N ASN A 33 -0.87 3.30 -15.08
CA ASN A 33 -2.22 3.57 -14.61
C ASN A 33 -2.57 2.79 -13.33
N TRP A 34 -1.76 1.80 -12.93
CA TRP A 34 -2.02 0.97 -11.75
C TRP A 34 -2.27 1.75 -10.46
N PRO A 35 -1.61 2.89 -10.16
CA PRO A 35 -1.92 3.63 -8.94
C PRO A 35 -3.38 4.09 -8.87
N VAL A 36 -3.92 4.57 -9.99
CA VAL A 36 -5.32 5.03 -10.08
C VAL A 36 -6.25 3.83 -10.05
N GLU A 37 -5.94 2.76 -10.80
CA GLU A 37 -6.76 1.55 -10.83
C GLU A 37 -6.83 0.86 -9.47
N THR A 38 -5.71 0.74 -8.75
CA THR A 38 -5.70 0.18 -7.40
C THR A 38 -6.56 1.02 -6.45
N TYR A 39 -6.51 2.35 -6.57
CA TYR A 39 -7.36 3.23 -5.78
C TYR A 39 -8.85 3.05 -6.09
N MET A 40 -9.22 3.07 -7.38
CA MET A 40 -10.61 2.92 -7.81
C MET A 40 -11.16 1.53 -7.48
N GLY A 41 -10.38 0.49 -7.70
CA GLY A 41 -10.76 -0.87 -7.38
C GLY A 41 -10.88 -1.10 -5.87
N MET A 42 -10.04 -0.49 -5.04
CA MET A 42 -10.23 -0.50 -3.59
C MET A 42 -11.52 0.22 -3.16
N ALA A 43 -11.80 1.40 -3.72
CA ALA A 43 -13.04 2.12 -3.44
C ALA A 43 -14.26 1.28 -3.84
N PHE A 44 -14.20 0.62 -5.00
CA PHE A 44 -15.22 -0.33 -5.43
C PHE A 44 -15.37 -1.50 -4.45
N THR A 45 -14.29 -2.16 -4.05
CA THR A 45 -14.34 -3.29 -3.10
C THR A 45 -14.95 -2.88 -1.76
N ILE A 46 -14.59 -1.69 -1.23
CA ILE A 46 -15.16 -1.16 0.01
C ILE A 46 -16.66 -0.89 -0.16
N GLY A 47 -17.06 -0.17 -1.23
CA GLY A 47 -18.46 0.11 -1.51
C GLY A 47 -19.29 -1.17 -1.68
N TRP A 48 -18.73 -2.17 -2.35
CA TRP A 48 -19.38 -3.47 -2.54
C TRP A 48 -19.53 -4.26 -1.23
N LEU A 49 -18.49 -4.35 -0.39
CA LEU A 49 -18.51 -5.12 0.85
C LEU A 49 -19.31 -4.48 1.98
N SER A 50 -19.40 -3.15 2.01
CA SER A 50 -19.96 -2.41 3.16
C SER A 50 -21.21 -1.60 2.83
N SER A 51 -21.61 -1.52 1.54
CA SER A 51 -22.77 -0.75 1.06
C SER A 51 -22.77 0.72 1.48
N VAL A 52 -21.59 1.29 1.75
CA VAL A 52 -21.44 2.72 2.08
C VAL A 52 -21.64 3.60 0.83
N PRO A 53 -22.01 4.88 1.00
CA PRO A 53 -22.08 5.81 -0.12
C PRO A 53 -20.74 5.93 -0.87
N ASN A 54 -20.81 6.12 -2.19
CA ASN A 54 -19.61 6.18 -3.05
C ASN A 54 -18.57 7.18 -2.56
N TRP A 55 -18.98 8.39 -2.18
CA TRP A 55 -18.06 9.42 -1.68
C TRP A 55 -17.28 8.94 -0.45
N LEU A 56 -17.93 8.17 0.44
CA LEU A 56 -17.28 7.62 1.64
C LEU A 56 -16.34 6.48 1.28
N ALA A 57 -16.70 5.62 0.33
CA ALA A 57 -15.82 4.55 -0.15
C ALA A 57 -14.50 5.08 -0.70
N TYR A 58 -14.53 6.18 -1.46
CA TYR A 58 -13.32 6.85 -1.98
C TYR A 58 -12.43 7.41 -0.87
N VAL A 59 -13.03 8.02 0.17
CA VAL A 59 -12.29 8.52 1.34
C VAL A 59 -11.66 7.37 2.12
N LEU A 60 -12.42 6.30 2.36
CA LEU A 60 -11.92 5.11 3.06
C LEU A 60 -10.80 4.42 2.28
N ALA A 61 -10.91 4.31 0.95
CA ALA A 61 -9.86 3.75 0.11
C ALA A 61 -8.55 4.56 0.24
N ALA A 62 -8.62 5.89 0.21
CA ALA A 62 -7.45 6.74 0.38
C ALA A 62 -6.81 6.54 1.77
N LEU A 63 -7.63 6.48 2.82
CA LEU A 63 -7.16 6.23 4.19
C LEU A 63 -6.47 4.86 4.30
N VAL A 64 -7.06 3.82 3.73
CA VAL A 64 -6.47 2.46 3.77
C VAL A 64 -5.13 2.42 3.04
N LEU A 65 -5.00 3.04 1.86
CA LEU A 65 -3.73 3.11 1.14
C LEU A 65 -2.64 3.86 1.93
N ILE A 66 -3.00 4.98 2.56
CA ILE A 66 -2.08 5.75 3.41
C ILE A 66 -1.63 4.89 4.61
N LEU A 67 -2.56 4.23 5.28
CA LEU A 67 -2.25 3.35 6.41
C LEU A 67 -1.39 2.16 5.99
N LEU A 68 -1.63 1.59 4.80
CA LEU A 68 -0.81 0.52 4.23
C LEU A 68 0.63 0.98 4.02
N VAL A 69 0.85 2.16 3.42
CA VAL A 69 2.20 2.71 3.22
C VAL A 69 2.89 2.98 4.56
N ILE A 70 2.19 3.57 5.54
CA ILE A 70 2.73 3.81 6.89
C ILE A 70 3.06 2.49 7.60
N GLY A 71 2.19 1.50 7.47
CA GLY A 71 2.37 0.16 8.03
C GLY A 71 3.63 -0.51 7.48
N LEU A 72 3.77 -0.55 6.16
CA LEU A 72 4.95 -1.10 5.48
C LEU A 72 6.24 -0.35 5.87
N TYR A 73 6.19 0.97 5.96
CA TYR A 73 7.33 1.77 6.43
C TYR A 73 7.77 1.38 7.85
N LYS A 74 6.81 1.29 8.78
CA LYS A 74 7.11 0.91 10.18
C LYS A 74 7.63 -0.53 10.27
N ILE A 75 7.04 -1.46 9.52
CA ILE A 75 7.46 -2.86 9.47
C ILE A 75 8.90 -2.96 8.94
N GLY A 76 9.22 -2.30 7.83
CA GLY A 76 10.58 -2.32 7.26
C GLY A 76 11.63 -1.75 8.22
N GLY A 77 11.32 -0.64 8.87
CA GLY A 77 12.19 -0.06 9.89
C GLY A 77 12.32 -0.96 11.13
N TRP A 78 11.28 -1.69 11.50
CA TRP A 78 11.32 -2.64 12.62
C TRP A 78 12.16 -3.87 12.29
N ILE A 79 11.95 -4.49 11.11
CA ILE A 79 12.73 -5.64 10.63
C ILE A 79 14.22 -5.29 10.57
N TYR A 80 14.57 -4.12 10.03
CA TYR A 80 15.96 -3.66 10.01
C TYR A 80 16.54 -3.53 11.42
N GLY A 81 15.77 -3.01 12.37
CA GLY A 81 16.18 -2.88 13.77
C GLY A 81 16.42 -4.23 14.45
N LEU A 82 15.64 -5.26 14.13
CA LEU A 82 15.87 -6.62 14.61
C LEU A 82 17.16 -7.20 14.04
N LEU A 83 17.34 -7.14 12.71
CA LEU A 83 18.52 -7.68 12.02
C LEU A 83 19.81 -6.98 12.44
N ALA A 84 19.76 -5.67 12.66
CA ALA A 84 20.92 -4.87 13.08
C ALA A 84 21.29 -5.05 14.56
N ARG A 85 20.39 -5.60 15.42
CA ARG A 85 20.70 -5.96 16.80
C ARG A 85 21.28 -7.37 16.94
N THR A 86 21.04 -8.23 15.96
CA THR A 86 21.55 -9.61 15.93
C THR A 86 22.98 -9.68 15.42
N ARG A 87 23.53 -8.58 14.88
CA ARG A 87 24.95 -8.42 14.54
C ARG A 87 25.65 -7.56 15.58
#